data_AF-A0A954RHA0-F1
#
_entry.id   AF-A0A954RHA0-F1
#
_cell.length_a   1.000
_cell.length_b   1.000
_cell.length_c   1.000
_cell.angle_alpha   90.00
_cell.angle_beta   90.00
_cell.angle_gamma   90.00
#
_symmetry.space_group_name_H-M   'P 1'
#
loop_
_entity.id
_entity.type
_entity.pdbx_description
1 polymer ?
#
loop_
_entity_poly.entity_id
_entity_poly.type
_entity_poly.pdbx_seq_one_letter_code
_entity_poly.pdbx_strand_id
1 'polypeptide(L)'
;MRRLARPKCLFALLWISAVYSVQPVRADEPQPSSPGNAESAAPQPVKPLSVFAAPRLTAGFQQVNRAVAELVREERLADAEKLLSELVEKEPGLAVGYYNLACIQARQGKTDPALDNLERAVAGGMLDLNLIARDADLASLREQPRYLGLIEQVKQRLVEPSKPSEIAMRLITDNVALVGPENTAWNAAARTLVVGFRFADDDPRRQADAVTGHGTAGELIRQWQEEGTAAGLLGVLYDNQDRDHSNLPMAQFPQLTAVEFVDEAKQEGLDYGLQTRLMYNLPTIGNSSTALTQGPFWRSQTRIAQVNPAAIVAQFRHYATNQLYFYPEHRDYDPGHNGQPDGFGDTFPTNTPFVITSQGSSGSDQPFLHAVACTLAAFRPETRAKLVETGLLMPTVQMIFRSSNKQVVEASDYLT
;
A
#
# COMPACT_ATOMS: atom_id res chain seq x y z
N MET A 1 -11.84 -26.70 38.70
CA MET A 1 -12.22 -25.56 37.83
C MET A 1 -11.85 -24.24 38.51
N ARG A 2 -10.63 -23.74 38.30
CA ARG A 2 -10.24 -22.38 38.73
C ARG A 2 -10.60 -21.42 37.60
N ARG A 3 -11.48 -20.45 37.87
CA ARG A 3 -11.79 -19.37 36.93
C ARG A 3 -10.51 -18.56 36.72
N LEU A 4 -9.95 -18.60 35.51
CA LEU A 4 -8.92 -17.65 35.07
C LEU A 4 -9.52 -16.24 35.16
N ALA A 5 -8.94 -15.40 36.01
CA ALA A 5 -9.26 -13.98 36.08
C ALA A 5 -8.98 -13.37 34.70
N ARG A 6 -9.96 -12.63 34.15
CA ARG A 6 -9.73 -11.80 32.96
C ARG A 6 -8.67 -10.74 33.33
N PRO A 7 -7.60 -10.55 32.54
CA PRO A 7 -6.64 -9.49 32.81
C PRO A 7 -7.34 -8.13 32.75
N LYS A 8 -7.08 -7.28 33.75
CA LYS A 8 -7.62 -5.91 33.89
C LYS A 8 -6.96 -4.89 32.94
N CYS A 9 -5.95 -5.28 32.17
CA CYS A 9 -5.28 -4.40 31.22
C CYS A 9 -6.06 -4.32 29.91
N LEU A 10 -6.90 -3.29 29.78
CA LEU A 10 -7.33 -2.80 28.47
C LEU A 10 -6.20 -1.91 27.92
N PHE A 11 -5.07 -2.51 27.52
CA PHE A 11 -4.26 -1.82 26.52
C PHE A 11 -5.10 -1.85 25.26
N ALA A 12 -5.66 -0.70 24.88
CA ALA A 12 -6.48 -0.62 23.69
C ALA A 12 -5.63 -1.11 22.51
N LEU A 13 -5.97 -2.29 21.99
CA LEU A 13 -5.52 -2.77 20.69
C LEU A 13 -6.19 -1.87 19.65
N LEU A 14 -5.78 -0.60 19.61
CA LEU A 14 -6.27 0.37 18.66
C LEU A 14 -5.73 -0.03 17.30
N TRP A 15 -6.68 -0.42 16.45
CA TRP A 15 -6.44 -0.53 15.03
C TRP A 15 -6.14 0.87 14.51
N ILE A 16 -5.05 0.99 13.77
CA ILE A 16 -4.55 2.23 13.14
C ILE A 16 -5.57 2.86 12.16
N SER A 17 -6.71 2.21 11.93
CA SER A 17 -7.80 2.69 11.08
C SER A 17 -8.28 4.10 11.42
N ALA A 18 -8.14 4.57 12.67
CA ALA A 18 -8.57 5.91 13.08
C ALA A 18 -7.57 7.04 12.77
N VAL A 19 -6.36 6.76 12.28
CA VAL A 19 -5.27 7.75 12.13
C VAL A 19 -5.19 8.36 10.72
N TYR A 20 -5.78 7.73 9.70
CA TYR A 20 -5.59 8.10 8.29
C TYR A 20 -6.80 8.76 7.61
N SER A 21 -7.80 9.22 8.35
CA SER A 21 -8.83 10.10 7.81
C SER A 21 -8.26 11.52 7.61
N VAL A 22 -7.46 11.69 6.55
CA VAL A 22 -7.00 13.01 6.09
C VAL A 22 -8.22 13.77 5.56
N GLN A 23 -8.64 14.80 6.27
CA GLN A 23 -9.53 15.81 5.70
C GLN A 23 -8.69 16.85 4.92
N PRO A 24 -9.14 17.33 3.75
CA PRO A 24 -8.51 18.48 3.12
C PRO A 24 -8.78 19.73 3.97
N VAL A 25 -7.71 20.36 4.46
CA VAL A 25 -7.79 21.67 5.13
C VAL A 25 -8.05 22.72 4.06
N ARG A 26 -9.20 23.42 4.15
CA ARG A 26 -9.46 24.63 3.35
C ARG A 26 -8.56 25.74 3.89
N ALA A 27 -7.86 26.44 3.01
CA ALA A 27 -7.11 27.64 3.38
C ALA A 27 -8.10 28.79 3.64
N ASP A 28 -8.37 29.09 4.91
CA ASP A 28 -9.06 30.33 5.27
C ASP A 28 -8.04 31.48 5.33
N GLU A 29 -8.42 32.62 4.76
CA GLU A 29 -7.64 33.84 4.72
C GLU A 29 -7.35 34.38 6.15
N PRO A 30 -6.14 34.91 6.41
CA PRO A 30 -5.80 35.41 7.73
C PRO A 30 -6.49 36.74 8.03
N GLN A 31 -7.34 36.76 9.08
CA GLN A 31 -7.76 38.01 9.72
C GLN A 31 -6.64 38.57 10.62
N PRO A 32 -6.49 39.90 10.72
CA PRO A 32 -5.41 40.52 11.49
C PRO A 32 -5.66 40.45 13.00
N SER A 33 -4.63 40.03 13.74
CA SER A 33 -4.63 39.90 15.20
C SER A 33 -4.32 41.23 15.91
N SER A 34 -5.03 41.48 17.01
CA SER A 34 -4.70 42.51 18.00
C SER A 34 -3.73 41.94 19.06
N PRO A 35 -2.84 42.74 19.69
CA PRO A 35 -1.80 42.21 20.56
C PRO A 35 -2.22 42.18 22.05
N GLY A 36 -1.91 41.08 22.74
CA GLY A 36 -1.70 41.07 24.19
C GLY A 36 -2.29 39.88 24.95
N ASN A 37 -1.46 38.86 25.19
CA ASN A 37 -1.05 38.38 26.53
C ASN A 37 -0.34 37.02 26.42
N ALA A 38 0.68 36.83 27.27
CA ALA A 38 1.46 35.61 27.37
C ALA A 38 0.62 34.48 27.98
N GLU A 39 -0.04 33.69 27.13
CA GLU A 39 -0.66 32.42 27.49
C GLU A 39 0.31 31.26 27.24
N SER A 40 0.21 30.25 28.10
CA SER A 40 0.78 28.90 27.91
C SER A 40 0.79 28.54 26.43
N ALA A 41 1.98 28.30 25.87
CA ALA A 41 2.12 27.97 24.47
C ALA A 41 1.30 26.71 24.18
N ALA A 42 0.17 26.89 23.50
CA ALA A 42 -0.68 25.80 23.06
C ALA A 42 0.18 24.72 22.40
N PRO A 43 -0.11 23.42 22.61
CA PRO A 43 0.65 22.35 22.01
C PRO A 43 0.77 22.59 20.50
N GLN A 44 2.01 22.63 19.98
CA GLN A 44 2.22 22.85 18.55
C GLN A 44 1.40 21.85 17.75
N PRO A 45 0.70 22.28 16.68
CA PRO A 45 -0.12 21.39 15.88
C PRO A 45 0.76 20.27 15.31
N VAL A 46 0.34 19.04 15.56
CA VAL A 46 1.00 17.84 15.05
C VAL A 46 0.91 17.86 13.52
N LYS A 47 2.05 17.85 12.83
CA LYS A 47 2.07 17.79 11.36
C LYS A 47 1.34 16.51 10.91
N PRO A 48 0.33 16.59 10.03
CA PRO A 48 -0.37 15.40 9.56
C PRO A 48 0.60 14.46 8.86
N LEU A 49 0.51 13.16 9.19
CA LEU A 49 1.36 12.14 8.61
C LEU A 49 1.03 11.95 7.14
N SER A 50 2.06 11.70 6.34
CA SER A 50 1.91 11.21 4.98
C SER A 50 1.07 9.94 4.95
N VAL A 51 0.11 9.86 4.03
CA VAL A 51 -0.60 8.60 3.75
C VAL A 51 0.39 7.52 3.29
N PHE A 52 1.44 7.89 2.57
CA PHE A 52 2.45 6.97 2.05
C PHE A 52 3.32 6.34 3.14
N ALA A 53 3.44 7.00 4.30
CA ALA A 53 4.12 6.44 5.46
C ALA A 53 3.31 5.36 6.18
N ALA A 54 2.01 5.21 5.88
CA ALA A 54 1.11 4.30 6.59
C ALA A 54 1.57 2.84 6.68
N PRO A 55 2.10 2.20 5.61
CA PRO A 55 2.59 0.83 5.70
C PRO A 55 3.73 0.68 6.70
N ARG A 56 4.73 1.57 6.64
CA ARG A 56 5.91 1.57 7.51
C ARG A 56 5.54 1.84 8.97
N LEU A 57 4.72 2.87 9.19
CA LEU A 57 4.23 3.26 10.50
C LEU A 57 3.39 2.15 11.13
N THR A 58 2.53 1.48 10.35
CA THR A 58 1.73 0.36 10.84
C THR A 58 2.60 -0.80 11.31
N ALA A 59 3.59 -1.19 10.51
CA ALA A 59 4.50 -2.29 10.86
C ALA A 59 5.34 -1.94 12.11
N GLY A 60 5.94 -0.75 12.14
CA GLY A 60 6.77 -0.30 13.25
C GLY A 60 5.98 -0.14 14.56
N PHE A 61 4.80 0.48 14.49
CA PHE A 61 3.95 0.69 15.66
C PHE A 61 3.46 -0.63 16.27
N GLN A 62 3.13 -1.64 15.46
CA GLN A 62 2.76 -2.97 15.96
C GLN A 62 3.91 -3.67 16.70
N GLN A 63 5.16 -3.43 16.31
CA GLN A 63 6.32 -3.96 17.02
C GLN A 63 6.48 -3.26 18.37
N VAL A 64 6.43 -1.92 18.39
CA VAL A 64 6.54 -1.13 19.62
C VAL A 64 5.42 -1.48 20.60
N ASN A 65 4.16 -1.56 20.15
CA ASN A 65 3.03 -1.89 21.02
C ASN A 65 3.14 -3.27 21.67
N ARG A 66 3.71 -4.26 20.97
CA ARG A 66 3.95 -5.59 21.58
C ARG A 66 4.96 -5.49 22.70
N ALA A 67 6.07 -4.78 22.49
CA ALA A 67 7.08 -4.56 23.51
C ALA A 67 6.53 -3.75 24.71
N VAL A 68 5.77 -2.68 24.45
CA VAL A 68 5.09 -1.90 25.51
C VAL A 68 4.15 -2.79 26.33
N ALA A 69 3.34 -3.62 25.67
CA ALA A 69 2.41 -4.52 26.37
C ALA A 69 3.15 -5.55 27.25
N GLU A 70 4.34 -6.00 26.85
CA GLU A 70 5.21 -6.85 27.66
C GLU A 70 5.76 -6.11 28.88
N LEU A 71 6.34 -4.92 28.69
CA LEU A 71 6.86 -4.09 29.77
C LEU A 71 5.78 -3.75 30.80
N VAL A 72 4.57 -3.44 30.34
CA VAL A 72 3.42 -3.15 31.20
C VAL A 72 2.99 -4.37 32.00
N ARG A 73 3.04 -5.57 31.42
CA ARG A 73 2.72 -6.82 32.11
C ARG A 73 3.74 -7.14 33.20
N GLU A 74 4.98 -6.72 32.99
CA GLU A 74 6.09 -6.83 33.95
C GLU A 74 6.12 -5.66 34.95
N GLU A 75 5.12 -4.75 34.92
CA GLU A 75 5.05 -3.53 35.73
C GLU A 75 6.22 -2.54 35.54
N ARG A 76 6.96 -2.69 34.44
CA ARG A 76 8.10 -1.83 34.05
C ARG A 76 7.62 -0.59 33.30
N LEU A 77 6.82 0.23 33.98
CA LEU A 77 6.17 1.40 33.37
C LEU A 77 7.15 2.48 32.90
N ALA A 78 8.27 2.66 33.59
CA ALA A 78 9.30 3.62 33.19
C ALA A 78 9.98 3.23 31.86
N ASP A 79 10.20 1.92 31.63
CA ASP A 79 10.76 1.43 30.37
C ASP A 79 9.73 1.57 29.23
N ALA A 80 8.46 1.32 29.51
CA ALA A 80 7.37 1.52 28.54
C ALA A 80 7.24 2.99 28.13
N GLU A 81 7.35 3.92 29.10
CA GLU A 81 7.36 5.36 28.83
C GLU A 81 8.55 5.74 27.95
N LYS A 82 9.75 5.26 28.28
CA LYS A 82 10.95 5.53 27.47
C LYS A 82 10.75 5.11 26.01
N LEU A 83 10.26 3.89 25.80
CA LEU A 83 10.04 3.36 24.44
C LEU A 83 8.98 4.16 23.67
N LEU A 84 7.92 4.62 24.33
CA LEU A 84 6.89 5.46 23.71
C LEU A 84 7.35 6.90 23.47
N SER A 85 8.19 7.45 24.35
CA SER A 85 8.85 8.75 24.15
C SER A 85 9.75 8.72 22.92
N GLU A 86 10.60 7.69 22.79
CA GLU A 86 11.44 7.49 21.59
C GLU A 86 10.59 7.33 20.32
N LEU A 87 9.43 6.66 20.40
CA LEU A 87 8.50 6.54 19.29
C LEU A 87 7.95 7.90 18.83
N VAL A 88 7.44 8.72 19.75
CA VAL A 88 6.85 10.02 19.38
C VAL A 88 7.89 11.09 19.07
N GLU A 89 9.14 10.92 19.50
CA GLU A 89 10.27 11.72 19.03
C GLU A 89 10.63 11.38 17.58
N LYS A 90 10.64 10.08 17.24
CA LYS A 90 10.93 9.63 15.88
C LYS A 90 9.79 9.91 14.91
N GLU A 91 8.54 9.78 15.38
CA GLU A 91 7.33 9.98 14.58
C GLU A 91 6.41 11.02 15.25
N PRO A 92 6.76 12.33 15.24
CA PRO A 92 5.97 13.37 15.90
C PRO A 92 4.55 13.53 15.37
N GLY A 93 4.25 12.97 14.19
CA GLY A 93 2.92 12.94 13.59
C GLY A 93 1.99 11.85 14.15
N LEU A 94 2.52 10.88 14.91
CA LEU A 94 1.80 9.66 15.30
C LEU A 94 0.93 9.89 16.55
N ALA A 95 -0.27 10.43 16.36
CA ALA A 95 -1.23 10.74 17.44
C ALA A 95 -1.48 9.59 18.43
N VAL A 96 -1.57 8.35 17.94
CA VAL A 96 -1.76 7.16 18.78
C VAL A 96 -0.56 6.87 19.69
N GLY A 97 0.66 7.27 19.29
CA GLY A 97 1.85 7.18 20.13
C GLY A 97 1.74 8.09 21.36
N TYR A 98 1.28 9.33 21.17
CA TYR A 98 1.05 10.27 22.28
C TYR A 98 -0.06 9.79 23.22
N TYR A 99 -1.13 9.20 22.69
CA TYR A 99 -2.18 8.62 23.55
C TYR A 99 -1.65 7.48 24.42
N ASN A 100 -0.91 6.54 23.82
CA ASN A 100 -0.33 5.44 24.57
C ASN A 100 0.67 5.96 25.63
N LEU A 101 1.46 6.98 25.30
CA LEU A 101 2.36 7.64 26.24
C LEU A 101 1.59 8.29 27.40
N ALA A 102 0.49 8.99 27.11
CA ALA A 102 -0.39 9.57 28.12
C ALA A 102 -0.96 8.51 29.07
N CYS A 103 -1.41 7.36 28.55
CA CYS A 103 -1.89 6.24 29.36
C CYS A 103 -0.81 5.72 30.32
N ILE A 104 0.41 5.50 29.82
CA ILE A 104 1.54 5.05 30.64
C ILE A 104 1.93 6.08 31.70
N GLN A 105 1.91 7.37 31.38
CA GLN A 105 2.21 8.44 32.33
C GLN A 105 1.12 8.60 33.39
N ALA A 106 -0.15 8.50 33.01
CA ALA A 106 -1.28 8.54 33.94
C ALA A 106 -1.23 7.39 34.96
N ARG A 107 -0.87 6.18 34.53
CA ARG A 107 -0.64 5.02 35.42
C ARG A 107 0.51 5.21 36.40
N GLN A 108 1.50 6.03 36.05
CA GLN A 108 2.61 6.40 36.93
C GLN A 108 2.28 7.58 37.84
N GLY A 109 1.07 8.15 37.76
CA GLY A 109 0.67 9.36 38.51
C GLY A 109 1.26 10.66 37.96
N LYS A 110 1.88 10.63 36.77
CA LYS A 110 2.44 11.81 36.09
C LYS A 110 1.34 12.61 35.39
N THR A 111 0.53 13.32 36.19
CA THR A 111 -0.70 13.99 35.75
C THR A 111 -0.47 15.01 34.63
N ASP A 112 0.41 15.99 34.82
CA ASP A 112 0.62 17.04 33.81
C ASP A 112 1.21 16.51 32.50
N PRO A 113 2.27 15.68 32.50
CA PRO A 113 2.78 15.07 31.26
C PRO A 113 1.75 14.22 30.52
N ALA A 114 0.90 13.48 31.26
CA ALA A 114 -0.15 12.69 30.66
C ALA A 114 -1.20 13.55 29.96
N LEU A 115 -1.61 14.66 30.58
CA LEU A 115 -2.53 15.62 29.96
C LEU A 115 -1.92 16.29 28.73
N ASP A 116 -0.64 16.69 28.80
CA ASP A 116 0.06 17.29 27.66
C ASP A 116 0.07 16.34 26.44
N ASN A 117 0.37 15.07 26.66
CA ASN A 117 0.40 14.07 25.59
C ASN A 117 -1.01 13.69 25.11
N LEU A 118 -2.01 13.66 25.99
CA LEU A 118 -3.41 13.41 25.59
C LEU A 118 -3.95 14.55 24.72
N GLU A 119 -3.64 15.80 25.05
CA GLU A 119 -3.98 16.97 24.24
C GLU A 119 -3.31 16.90 22.85
N ARG A 120 -2.04 16.50 22.78
CA ARG A 120 -1.33 16.26 21.50
C ARG A 120 -1.99 15.15 20.67
N ALA A 121 -2.43 14.06 21.31
CA ALA A 121 -3.12 12.97 20.63
C ALA A 121 -4.45 13.44 20.00
N VAL A 122 -5.24 14.22 20.73
CA VAL A 122 -6.50 14.80 20.24
C VAL A 122 -6.23 15.85 19.14
N ALA A 123 -5.20 16.68 19.31
CA ALA A 123 -4.77 17.64 18.28
C ALA A 123 -4.37 16.93 16.97
N GLY A 124 -3.72 15.76 17.08
CA GLY A 124 -3.36 14.89 15.96
C GLY A 124 -4.50 14.02 15.41
N GLY A 125 -5.76 14.23 15.83
CA GLY A 125 -6.93 13.57 15.25
C GLY A 125 -7.45 12.35 15.99
N MET A 126 -6.93 12.02 17.18
CA MET A 126 -7.54 10.98 18.01
C MET A 126 -8.84 11.50 18.64
N LEU A 127 -9.98 11.20 18.01
CA LEU A 127 -11.30 11.70 18.42
C LEU A 127 -12.25 10.61 18.94
N ASP A 128 -11.77 9.39 19.21
CA ASP A 128 -12.61 8.33 19.78
C ASP A 128 -12.99 8.67 21.23
N LEU A 129 -14.14 9.33 21.40
CA LEU A 129 -14.66 9.73 22.70
C LEU A 129 -14.91 8.53 23.61
N ASN A 130 -15.36 7.39 23.07
CA ASN A 130 -15.64 6.21 23.89
C ASN A 130 -14.35 5.65 24.48
N LEU A 131 -13.29 5.58 23.67
CA LEU A 131 -11.96 5.22 24.11
C LEU A 131 -11.47 6.19 25.19
N ILE A 132 -11.36 7.49 24.88
CA ILE A 132 -10.74 8.49 25.77
C ILE A 132 -11.49 8.59 27.10
N ALA A 133 -12.83 8.56 27.08
CA ALA A 133 -13.66 8.70 28.27
C ALA A 133 -13.64 7.47 29.19
N ARG A 134 -13.47 6.27 28.63
CA ARG A 134 -13.64 5.00 29.37
C ARG A 134 -12.34 4.28 29.69
N ASP A 135 -11.24 4.66 29.07
CA ASP A 135 -9.94 4.05 29.35
C ASP A 135 -9.61 4.12 30.84
N ALA A 136 -9.32 2.97 31.43
CA ALA A 136 -9.03 2.83 32.85
C ALA A 136 -7.65 3.40 33.18
N ASP A 137 -6.71 3.40 32.22
CA ASP A 137 -5.37 3.93 32.41
C ASP A 137 -5.39 5.46 32.56
N LEU A 138 -6.44 6.13 32.05
CA LEU A 138 -6.66 7.57 32.18
C LEU A 138 -7.56 7.96 33.36
N ALA A 139 -7.94 7.01 34.24
CA ALA A 139 -8.91 7.27 35.30
C ALA A 139 -8.49 8.41 36.26
N SER A 140 -7.19 8.55 36.54
CA SER A 140 -6.62 9.61 37.38
C SER A 140 -6.78 11.02 36.79
N LEU A 141 -7.04 11.14 35.49
CA LEU A 141 -7.15 12.43 34.80
C LEU A 141 -8.59 12.96 34.74
N ARG A 142 -9.61 12.13 35.02
CA ARG A 142 -11.01 12.46 34.71
C ARG A 142 -11.59 13.67 35.47
N GLU A 143 -11.05 13.95 36.65
CA GLU A 143 -11.46 15.10 37.47
C GLU A 143 -10.66 16.36 37.13
N GLN A 144 -9.64 16.26 36.28
CA GLN A 144 -8.78 17.39 35.92
C GLN A 144 -9.53 18.34 34.98
N PRO A 145 -9.51 19.67 35.24
CA PRO A 145 -10.18 20.66 34.38
C PRO A 145 -9.74 20.56 32.91
N ARG A 146 -8.44 20.32 32.67
CA ARG A 146 -7.87 20.13 31.32
C ARG A 146 -8.49 18.94 30.59
N TYR A 147 -8.68 17.81 31.29
CA TYR A 147 -9.30 16.62 30.71
C TYR A 147 -10.78 16.88 30.36
N LEU A 148 -11.53 17.53 31.24
CA LEU A 148 -12.93 17.88 31.00
C LEU A 148 -13.07 18.81 29.79
N GLY A 149 -12.21 19.82 29.68
CA GLY A 149 -12.15 20.70 28.51
C GLY A 149 -11.83 19.94 27.22
N LEU A 150 -10.89 18.99 27.27
CA LEU A 150 -10.51 18.16 26.15
C LEU A 150 -11.66 17.25 25.67
N ILE A 151 -12.45 16.69 26.60
CA ILE A 151 -13.63 15.89 26.27
C ILE A 151 -14.68 16.72 25.53
N GLU A 152 -14.93 17.95 25.95
CA GLU A 152 -15.85 18.86 25.24
C GLU A 152 -15.33 19.22 23.85
N GLN A 153 -14.02 19.44 23.72
CA GLN A 153 -13.38 19.65 22.41
C GLN A 153 -13.57 18.44 21.48
N VAL A 154 -13.37 17.22 21.97
CA VAL A 154 -13.58 15.99 21.19
C VAL A 154 -15.05 15.86 20.76
N LYS A 155 -16.01 16.11 21.67
CA LYS A 155 -17.44 16.07 21.36
C LYS A 155 -17.81 17.06 20.25
N GLN A 156 -17.29 18.29 20.30
CA GLN A 156 -17.56 19.31 19.28
C GLN A 156 -17.04 18.88 17.91
N ARG A 157 -15.84 18.29 17.84
CA ARG A 157 -15.25 17.80 16.59
C ARG A 157 -15.96 16.55 16.03
N LEU A 158 -16.54 15.70 16.88
CA LEU A 158 -17.31 14.52 16.45
C LEU A 158 -18.64 14.85 15.79
N VAL A 159 -19.19 16.05 16.01
CA VAL A 159 -20.45 16.49 15.38
C VAL A 159 -20.27 16.80 13.89
N GLU A 160 -19.03 16.88 13.40
CA GLU A 160 -18.73 16.92 11.97
C GLU A 160 -18.63 15.49 11.41
N PRO A 161 -19.63 14.99 10.66
CA PRO A 161 -19.61 13.62 10.18
C PRO A 161 -18.47 13.42 9.17
N SER A 162 -17.48 12.59 9.51
CA SER A 162 -16.56 12.06 8.52
C SER A 162 -17.32 11.05 7.66
N LYS A 163 -17.47 11.36 6.37
CA LYS A 163 -17.93 10.37 5.39
C LYS A 163 -16.93 9.20 5.40
N PRO A 164 -17.39 7.94 5.24
CA PRO A 164 -16.48 6.84 4.90
C PRO A 164 -15.62 7.30 3.73
N SER A 165 -14.30 7.17 3.83
CA SER A 165 -13.40 7.62 2.76
C SER A 165 -13.59 6.73 1.54
N GLU A 166 -14.52 7.08 0.66
CA GLU A 166 -14.43 6.68 -0.74
C GLU A 166 -13.07 7.17 -1.25
N ILE A 167 -12.32 6.28 -1.89
CA ILE A 167 -11.03 6.63 -2.46
C ILE A 167 -11.28 7.70 -3.52
N ALA A 168 -10.66 8.86 -3.40
CA ALA A 168 -10.81 9.89 -4.42
C ALA A 168 -10.20 9.41 -5.73
N MET A 169 -10.91 9.67 -6.84
CA MET A 169 -10.51 9.22 -8.17
C MET A 169 -9.84 10.37 -8.92
N ARG A 170 -8.51 10.29 -9.08
CA ARG A 170 -7.75 11.28 -9.85
C ARG A 170 -7.95 11.07 -11.34
N LEU A 171 -8.15 12.17 -12.08
CA LEU A 171 -8.17 12.13 -13.53
C LEU A 171 -6.75 11.86 -14.08
N ILE A 172 -6.63 10.90 -14.99
CA ILE A 172 -5.41 10.64 -15.75
C ILE A 172 -5.24 11.75 -16.80
N THR A 173 -4.04 12.33 -16.85
CA THR A 173 -3.66 13.38 -17.80
C THR A 173 -2.32 13.03 -18.43
N ASP A 174 -2.12 13.37 -19.71
CA ASP A 174 -0.84 13.17 -20.42
C ASP A 174 -0.30 11.73 -20.35
N ASN A 175 -1.19 10.74 -20.36
CA ASN A 175 -0.90 9.32 -20.26
C ASN A 175 -0.26 8.88 -18.93
N VAL A 176 -0.35 9.73 -17.90
CA VAL A 176 0.22 9.50 -16.58
C VAL A 176 -0.87 9.37 -15.51
N ALA A 177 -0.84 8.25 -14.82
CA ALA A 177 -1.58 7.99 -13.59
C ALA A 177 -0.70 8.38 -12.39
N LEU A 178 -0.69 9.66 -12.03
CA LEU A 178 0.16 10.17 -10.96
C LEU A 178 -0.41 9.84 -9.57
N VAL A 179 0.28 8.98 -8.83
CA VAL A 179 -0.01 8.61 -7.44
C VAL A 179 0.34 9.78 -6.53
N GLY A 180 -0.68 10.36 -5.90
CA GLY A 180 -0.57 11.46 -4.95
C GLY A 180 -1.41 11.24 -3.68
N PRO A 181 -1.22 12.05 -2.63
CA PRO A 181 -2.01 11.94 -1.41
C PRO A 181 -3.51 12.18 -1.64
N GLU A 182 -3.88 12.92 -2.68
CA GLU A 182 -5.26 13.24 -3.04
C GLU A 182 -6.07 12.06 -3.57
N ASN A 183 -5.41 11.00 -4.04
CA ASN A 183 -6.07 9.82 -4.60
C ASN A 183 -5.59 8.50 -3.99
N THR A 184 -4.88 8.59 -2.87
CA THR A 184 -4.35 7.45 -2.14
C THR A 184 -4.97 7.42 -0.75
N ALA A 185 -5.45 6.26 -0.33
CA ALA A 185 -5.94 6.04 1.03
C ALA A 185 -5.30 4.79 1.65
N TRP A 186 -5.16 4.78 2.97
CA TRP A 186 -4.72 3.59 3.70
C TRP A 186 -5.91 2.67 4.00
N ASN A 187 -5.90 1.45 3.45
CA ASN A 187 -6.83 0.41 3.83
C ASN A 187 -6.22 -0.41 4.98
N ALA A 188 -6.64 -0.10 6.22
CA ALA A 188 -6.11 -0.74 7.41
C ALA A 188 -6.39 -2.25 7.48
N ALA A 189 -7.54 -2.71 6.96
CA ALA A 189 -7.92 -4.13 6.97
C ALA A 189 -7.06 -4.95 6.01
N ALA A 190 -6.86 -4.43 4.80
CA ALA A 190 -6.00 -5.06 3.79
C ALA A 190 -4.50 -4.77 3.99
N ARG A 191 -4.17 -3.82 4.89
CA ARG A 191 -2.82 -3.32 5.17
C ARG A 191 -2.10 -2.85 3.91
N THR A 192 -2.78 -2.10 3.07
CA THR A 192 -2.29 -1.66 1.75
C THR A 192 -2.81 -0.26 1.45
N LEU A 193 -2.04 0.48 0.65
CA LEU A 193 -2.48 1.72 0.04
C LEU A 193 -3.38 1.38 -1.15
N VAL A 194 -4.56 1.99 -1.18
CA VAL A 194 -5.49 1.89 -2.29
C VAL A 194 -5.47 3.20 -3.06
N VAL A 195 -5.36 3.12 -4.39
CA VAL A 195 -5.16 4.27 -5.28
C VAL A 195 -6.27 4.34 -6.32
N GLY A 196 -6.87 5.52 -6.46
CA GLY A 196 -8.00 5.79 -7.35
C GLY A 196 -7.62 6.60 -8.59
N PHE A 197 -7.92 6.06 -9.77
CA PHE A 197 -7.76 6.72 -11.06
C PHE A 197 -9.03 6.60 -11.91
N ARG A 198 -9.26 7.62 -12.73
CA ARG A 198 -10.31 7.64 -13.76
C ARG A 198 -9.79 8.27 -15.05
N PHE A 199 -10.39 7.88 -16.18
CA PHE A 199 -10.10 8.45 -17.49
C PHE A 199 -11.08 9.56 -17.83
N ALA A 200 -10.70 10.43 -18.76
CA ALA A 200 -11.62 11.33 -19.42
C ALA A 200 -12.53 10.54 -20.39
N ASP A 201 -13.78 10.96 -20.51
CA ASP A 201 -14.71 10.32 -21.46
C ASP A 201 -14.23 10.52 -22.91
N ASP A 202 -13.62 11.66 -23.19
CA ASP A 202 -13.07 12.08 -24.48
C ASP A 202 -11.55 11.85 -24.61
N ASP A 203 -10.98 10.91 -23.87
CA ASP A 203 -9.54 10.60 -23.94
C ASP A 203 -9.08 10.35 -25.40
N PRO A 204 -8.16 11.16 -25.94
CA PRO A 204 -7.81 11.11 -27.36
C PRO A 204 -7.13 9.80 -27.75
N ARG A 205 -6.58 9.05 -26.78
CA ARG A 205 -5.98 7.74 -27.04
C ARG A 205 -6.98 6.69 -27.49
N ARG A 206 -8.30 6.91 -27.31
CA ARG A 206 -9.33 6.02 -27.89
C ARG A 206 -9.14 5.81 -29.40
N GLN A 207 -8.58 6.80 -30.09
CA GLN A 207 -8.31 6.76 -31.53
C GLN A 207 -6.90 6.30 -31.87
N ALA A 208 -6.01 6.15 -30.88
CA ALA A 208 -4.66 5.67 -31.11
C ALA A 208 -4.65 4.13 -31.23
N ASP A 209 -3.69 3.59 -31.96
CA ASP A 209 -3.43 2.15 -31.97
C ASP A 209 -3.13 1.66 -30.55
N ALA A 210 -3.74 0.54 -30.14
CA ALA A 210 -3.39 -0.08 -28.87
C ALA A 210 -1.95 -0.62 -28.88
N VAL A 211 -1.48 -1.12 -30.03
CA VAL A 211 -0.15 -1.72 -30.20
C VAL A 211 0.47 -1.29 -31.54
N THR A 212 1.69 -0.77 -31.50
CA THR A 212 2.52 -0.54 -32.69
C THR A 212 3.64 -1.58 -32.78
N GLY A 213 3.92 -2.09 -33.98
CA GLY A 213 4.87 -3.19 -34.19
C GLY A 213 4.29 -4.58 -33.84
N HIS A 214 5.10 -5.44 -33.21
CA HIS A 214 4.74 -6.78 -32.69
C HIS A 214 4.39 -7.87 -33.73
N GLY A 215 4.86 -7.71 -34.97
CA GLY A 215 4.66 -8.68 -36.05
C GLY A 215 3.18 -9.00 -36.28
N THR A 216 2.88 -10.26 -36.59
CA THR A 216 1.51 -10.73 -36.87
C THR A 216 0.55 -10.48 -35.71
N ALA A 217 1.00 -10.58 -34.45
CA ALA A 217 0.15 -10.32 -33.31
C ALA A 217 -0.33 -8.85 -33.27
N GLY A 218 0.58 -7.91 -33.48
CA GLY A 218 0.21 -6.49 -33.54
C GLY A 218 -0.63 -6.13 -34.76
N GLU A 219 -0.39 -6.77 -35.91
CA GLU A 219 -1.24 -6.62 -37.11
C GLU A 219 -2.68 -7.06 -36.84
N LEU A 220 -2.87 -8.24 -36.24
CA LEU A 220 -4.19 -8.75 -35.86
C LEU A 220 -4.88 -7.85 -34.83
N ILE A 221 -4.16 -7.36 -33.82
CA ILE A 221 -4.73 -6.44 -32.81
C ILE A 221 -5.22 -5.14 -33.46
N ARG A 222 -4.44 -4.54 -34.37
CA ARG A 222 -4.86 -3.33 -35.08
C ARG A 222 -6.07 -3.60 -35.98
N GLN A 223 -6.08 -4.71 -36.70
CA GLN A 223 -7.25 -5.12 -37.48
C GLN A 223 -8.50 -5.27 -36.60
N TRP A 224 -8.41 -6.02 -35.50
CA TRP A 224 -9.53 -6.20 -34.58
C TRP A 224 -9.96 -4.89 -33.91
N GLN A 225 -9.05 -3.95 -33.70
CA GLN A 225 -9.38 -2.63 -33.20
C GLN A 225 -10.18 -1.82 -34.24
N GLU A 226 -9.76 -1.83 -35.51
CA GLU A 226 -10.52 -1.20 -36.61
C GLU A 226 -11.92 -1.81 -36.77
N GLU A 227 -12.05 -3.12 -36.55
CA GLU A 227 -13.33 -3.85 -36.55
C GLU A 227 -14.17 -3.62 -35.28
N GLY A 228 -13.61 -2.98 -34.24
CA GLY A 228 -14.26 -2.79 -32.94
C GLY A 228 -14.38 -4.06 -32.09
N THR A 229 -13.63 -5.10 -32.41
CA THR A 229 -13.64 -6.42 -31.74
C THR A 229 -12.48 -6.63 -30.76
N ALA A 230 -11.51 -5.71 -30.71
CA ALA A 230 -10.47 -5.66 -29.68
C ALA A 230 -10.74 -4.58 -28.63
N ALA A 231 -10.44 -4.86 -27.37
CA ALA A 231 -10.64 -3.94 -26.26
C ALA A 231 -9.58 -2.83 -26.19
N GLY A 232 -8.44 -2.99 -26.87
CA GLY A 232 -7.31 -2.07 -26.83
C GLY A 232 -6.62 -2.04 -25.46
N LEU A 233 -5.81 -1.03 -25.14
CA LEU A 233 -5.14 -0.89 -23.84
C LEU A 233 -5.63 0.29 -23.00
N LEU A 234 -6.55 1.11 -23.52
CA LEU A 234 -7.14 2.16 -22.71
C LEU A 234 -7.87 1.54 -21.51
N GLY A 235 -7.63 2.08 -20.32
CA GLY A 235 -8.11 1.49 -19.06
C GLY A 235 -7.09 0.62 -18.33
N VAL A 236 -5.94 0.33 -18.94
CA VAL A 236 -4.88 -0.49 -18.34
C VAL A 236 -3.72 0.40 -17.87
N LEU A 237 -3.24 0.13 -16.65
CA LEU A 237 -2.09 0.79 -16.05
C LEU A 237 -0.81 -0.03 -16.24
N TYR A 238 0.31 0.67 -16.30
CA TYR A 238 1.66 0.12 -16.27
C TYR A 238 2.43 0.67 -15.08
N ASP A 239 2.74 -0.19 -14.10
CA ASP A 239 3.43 0.14 -12.85
C ASP A 239 4.89 -0.35 -12.90
N ASN A 240 5.82 0.53 -13.27
CA ASN A 240 7.25 0.25 -13.22
C ASN A 240 7.77 0.45 -11.78
N GLN A 241 8.30 -0.61 -11.19
CA GLN A 241 8.82 -0.65 -9.82
C GLN A 241 10.34 -0.86 -9.82
N ASP A 242 11.04 -0.31 -10.81
CA ASP A 242 12.50 -0.35 -10.88
C ASP A 242 13.15 0.96 -11.34
N ARG A 243 12.40 2.07 -11.33
CA ARG A 243 12.86 3.42 -11.71
C ARG A 243 13.37 3.46 -13.14
N ASP A 244 12.55 2.94 -14.05
CA ASP A 244 12.80 2.86 -15.49
C ASP A 244 14.02 2.00 -15.88
N HIS A 245 14.51 1.16 -14.98
CA HIS A 245 15.66 0.28 -15.24
C HIS A 245 15.31 -0.80 -16.28
N SER A 246 14.09 -1.33 -16.25
CA SER A 246 13.54 -2.16 -17.32
C SER A 246 12.15 -1.66 -17.71
N ASN A 247 12.14 -0.48 -18.33
CA ASN A 247 10.90 0.16 -18.72
C ASN A 247 10.28 -0.47 -19.97
N LEU A 248 8.96 -0.63 -20.01
CA LEU A 248 8.25 -1.00 -21.22
C LEU A 248 8.39 0.13 -22.25
N PRO A 249 8.65 -0.14 -23.53
CA PRO A 249 8.73 0.91 -24.55
C PRO A 249 7.33 1.47 -24.85
N MET A 250 6.90 2.48 -24.08
CA MET A 250 5.53 3.03 -24.11
C MET A 250 5.07 3.50 -25.49
N ALA A 251 5.99 3.93 -26.36
CA ALA A 251 5.68 4.26 -27.76
C ALA A 251 5.09 3.07 -28.57
N GLN A 252 5.36 1.84 -28.13
CA GLN A 252 4.80 0.63 -28.71
C GLN A 252 3.38 0.31 -28.20
N PHE A 253 2.94 0.97 -27.12
CA PHE A 253 1.63 0.78 -26.50
C PHE A 253 0.95 2.14 -26.23
N PRO A 254 0.58 2.92 -27.26
CA PRO A 254 0.11 4.29 -27.10
C PRO A 254 -1.11 4.49 -26.18
N GLN A 255 -1.95 3.46 -26.04
CA GLN A 255 -3.14 3.51 -25.17
C GLN A 255 -2.84 3.19 -23.69
N LEU A 256 -1.68 2.60 -23.39
CA LEU A 256 -1.29 2.22 -22.03
C LEU A 256 -0.98 3.46 -21.19
N THR A 257 -1.24 3.41 -19.88
CA THR A 257 -1.04 4.54 -18.96
C THR A 257 0.09 4.23 -17.99
N ALA A 258 1.14 5.05 -17.97
CA ALA A 258 2.23 4.90 -17.02
C ALA A 258 1.80 5.36 -15.63
N VAL A 259 2.11 4.58 -14.60
CA VAL A 259 1.95 5.00 -13.21
C VAL A 259 3.20 5.75 -12.80
N GLU A 260 3.01 6.96 -12.27
CA GLU A 260 4.08 7.80 -11.74
C GLU A 260 3.83 8.15 -10.29
N PHE A 261 4.88 8.58 -9.59
CA PHE A 261 4.80 8.88 -8.16
C PHE A 261 5.26 10.31 -7.87
N VAL A 262 4.52 11.01 -6.99
CA VAL A 262 5.02 12.26 -6.38
C VAL A 262 6.25 11.97 -5.52
N ASP A 263 7.09 12.98 -5.28
CA ASP A 263 8.34 12.84 -4.53
C ASP A 263 8.15 12.25 -3.14
N GLU A 264 7.05 12.60 -2.46
CA GLU A 264 6.71 12.06 -1.15
C GLU A 264 6.51 10.53 -1.15
N ALA A 265 5.88 10.00 -2.21
CA ALA A 265 5.71 8.56 -2.38
C ALA A 265 7.04 7.86 -2.72
N LYS A 266 7.88 8.50 -3.53
CA LYS A 266 9.24 8.01 -3.87
C LYS A 266 10.17 8.00 -2.65
N GLN A 267 10.02 8.95 -1.73
CA GLN A 267 10.78 8.98 -0.46
C GLN A 267 10.42 7.80 0.47
N GLU A 268 9.17 7.34 0.46
CA GLU A 268 8.76 6.09 1.12
C GLU A 268 9.09 4.84 0.26
N GLY A 269 9.77 5.02 -0.87
CA GLY A 269 10.27 3.98 -1.76
C GLY A 269 9.18 3.22 -2.50
N LEU A 270 7.99 3.81 -2.69
CA LEU A 270 6.84 3.15 -3.32
C LEU A 270 7.00 2.86 -4.83
N ASP A 271 8.13 3.26 -5.41
CA ASP A 271 8.50 3.18 -6.82
C ASP A 271 9.59 2.12 -7.10
N TYR A 272 9.91 1.25 -6.12
CA TYR A 272 11.05 0.34 -6.22
C TYR A 272 10.82 -1.02 -5.53
N GLY A 273 11.23 -2.08 -6.23
CA GLY A 273 11.34 -3.46 -5.74
C GLY A 273 10.06 -4.29 -5.90
N LEU A 274 9.86 -5.25 -4.99
CA LEU A 274 8.65 -6.08 -4.96
C LEU A 274 7.41 -5.23 -4.64
N GLN A 275 6.45 -5.21 -5.57
CA GLN A 275 5.17 -4.57 -5.31
C GLN A 275 4.36 -5.40 -4.30
N THR A 276 4.01 -4.76 -3.19
CA THR A 276 3.12 -5.32 -2.15
C THR A 276 2.29 -4.24 -1.45
N ARG A 277 2.55 -2.97 -1.74
CA ARG A 277 2.10 -1.85 -0.93
C ARG A 277 0.91 -1.14 -1.55
N LEU A 278 0.79 -1.13 -2.87
CA LEU A 278 -0.23 -0.42 -3.62
C LEU A 278 -1.25 -1.36 -4.25
N MET A 279 -2.49 -0.88 -4.35
CA MET A 279 -3.62 -1.53 -5.00
C MET A 279 -4.36 -0.49 -5.83
N TYR A 280 -4.39 -0.70 -7.14
CA TYR A 280 -5.12 0.17 -8.08
C TYR A 280 -6.56 -0.29 -8.30
N ASN A 281 -7.44 0.66 -8.60
CA ASN A 281 -8.83 0.39 -8.99
C ASN A 281 -8.99 -0.09 -10.44
N LEU A 282 -7.91 -0.09 -11.23
CA LEU A 282 -7.90 -0.45 -12.64
C LEU A 282 -7.02 -1.68 -12.87
N PRO A 283 -7.21 -2.41 -13.99
CA PRO A 283 -6.27 -3.44 -14.41
C PRO A 283 -4.84 -2.89 -14.52
N THR A 284 -3.87 -3.62 -13.97
CA THR A 284 -2.46 -3.19 -13.96
C THR A 284 -1.56 -4.33 -14.39
N ILE A 285 -0.58 -4.03 -15.23
CA ILE A 285 0.62 -4.85 -15.39
C ILE A 285 1.81 -4.05 -14.84
N GLY A 286 2.78 -4.71 -14.25
CA GLY A 286 3.94 -4.00 -13.71
C GLY A 286 5.15 -4.88 -13.57
N ASN A 287 6.34 -4.30 -13.50
CA ASN A 287 7.56 -5.08 -13.38
C ASN A 287 8.57 -4.46 -12.42
N SER A 288 9.49 -5.30 -11.95
CA SER A 288 10.71 -4.84 -11.29
C SER A 288 11.86 -5.76 -11.66
N SER A 289 12.75 -5.29 -12.53
CA SER A 289 14.00 -5.97 -12.91
C SER A 289 15.11 -5.78 -11.87
N THR A 290 14.75 -5.92 -10.58
CA THR A 290 15.66 -5.78 -9.44
C THR A 290 15.72 -7.08 -8.65
N ALA A 291 16.77 -7.29 -7.86
CA ALA A 291 16.90 -8.44 -6.98
C ALA A 291 17.84 -8.13 -5.81
N LEU A 292 17.77 -8.94 -4.74
CA LEU A 292 18.85 -8.99 -3.77
C LEU A 292 19.97 -9.85 -4.36
N THR A 293 21.03 -9.22 -4.86
CA THR A 293 22.08 -9.89 -5.64
C THR A 293 23.28 -10.35 -4.80
N GLN A 294 23.37 -9.92 -3.54
CA GLN A 294 24.51 -10.17 -2.65
C GLN A 294 24.07 -10.65 -1.27
N GLY A 295 25.02 -11.24 -0.55
CA GLY A 295 24.86 -11.70 0.82
C GLY A 295 24.21 -13.08 0.96
N PRO A 296 24.15 -13.62 2.19
CA PRO A 296 23.60 -14.96 2.44
C PRO A 296 22.08 -15.05 2.21
N PHE A 297 21.41 -13.91 2.01
CA PHE A 297 19.98 -13.80 1.76
C PHE A 297 19.67 -13.20 0.38
N TRP A 298 20.55 -13.40 -0.61
CA TRP A 298 20.27 -13.12 -2.02
C TRP A 298 18.95 -13.78 -2.44
N ARG A 299 18.22 -13.24 -3.42
CA ARG A 299 16.93 -13.75 -3.97
C ARG A 299 16.31 -12.77 -4.97
N SER A 300 15.55 -13.27 -5.96
CA SER A 300 14.66 -12.44 -6.77
C SER A 300 13.51 -11.85 -5.96
N GLN A 301 12.79 -10.90 -6.57
CA GLN A 301 11.52 -10.41 -6.03
C GLN A 301 10.48 -11.53 -5.89
N THR A 302 10.41 -12.48 -6.85
CA THR A 302 9.52 -13.65 -6.74
C THR A 302 9.82 -14.45 -5.48
N ARG A 303 11.09 -14.79 -5.23
CA ARG A 303 11.44 -15.57 -4.04
C ARG A 303 11.26 -14.76 -2.74
N ILE A 304 11.44 -13.43 -2.76
CA ILE A 304 11.07 -12.55 -1.63
C ILE A 304 9.58 -12.65 -1.33
N ALA A 305 8.72 -12.63 -2.35
CA ALA A 305 7.28 -12.75 -2.17
C ALA A 305 6.88 -14.09 -1.56
N GLN A 306 7.47 -15.18 -2.05
CA GLN A 306 7.08 -16.54 -1.67
C GLN A 306 7.53 -16.94 -0.26
N VAL A 307 8.66 -16.42 0.23
CA VAL A 307 9.16 -16.71 1.59
C VAL A 307 8.62 -15.76 2.66
N ASN A 308 7.71 -14.86 2.30
CA ASN A 308 7.08 -13.91 3.21
C ASN A 308 5.54 -14.05 3.16
N PRO A 309 4.89 -14.51 4.26
CA PRO A 309 3.44 -14.71 4.28
C PRO A 309 2.61 -13.46 3.94
N ALA A 310 3.06 -12.27 4.31
CA ALA A 310 2.34 -11.04 3.98
C ALA A 310 2.48 -10.68 2.49
N ALA A 311 3.66 -10.94 1.91
CA ALA A 311 3.93 -10.63 0.52
C ALA A 311 3.19 -11.57 -0.45
N ILE A 312 3.14 -12.87 -0.18
CA ILE A 312 2.37 -13.81 -1.01
C ILE A 312 0.86 -13.51 -0.98
N VAL A 313 0.34 -13.06 0.17
CA VAL A 313 -1.07 -12.61 0.29
C VAL A 313 -1.30 -11.33 -0.50
N ALA A 314 -0.34 -10.40 -0.52
CA ALA A 314 -0.42 -9.20 -1.36
C ALA A 314 -0.44 -9.56 -2.86
N GLN A 315 0.42 -10.48 -3.29
CA GLN A 315 0.45 -10.97 -4.68
C GLN A 315 -0.85 -11.69 -5.07
N PHE A 316 -1.41 -12.54 -4.19
CA PHE A 316 -2.74 -13.11 -4.42
C PHE A 316 -3.81 -12.02 -4.58
N ARG A 317 -3.75 -10.97 -3.75
CA ARG A 317 -4.69 -9.86 -3.83
C ARG A 317 -4.58 -9.12 -5.16
N HIS A 318 -3.36 -8.77 -5.60
CA HIS A 318 -3.12 -8.19 -6.92
C HIS A 318 -3.77 -9.05 -8.00
N TYR A 319 -3.45 -10.34 -8.01
CA TYR A 319 -3.97 -11.29 -8.98
C TYR A 319 -5.50 -11.37 -9.00
N ALA A 320 -6.13 -11.41 -7.82
CA ALA A 320 -7.58 -11.45 -7.65
C ALA A 320 -8.27 -10.10 -7.96
N THR A 321 -7.52 -9.01 -8.05
CA THR A 321 -8.03 -7.68 -8.39
C THR A 321 -7.43 -7.14 -9.70
N ASN A 322 -7.17 -8.04 -10.65
CA ASN A 322 -6.76 -7.71 -12.02
C ASN A 322 -5.39 -7.03 -12.15
N GLN A 323 -4.44 -7.35 -11.28
CA GLN A 323 -3.07 -6.83 -11.33
C GLN A 323 -2.07 -8.00 -11.42
N LEU A 324 -1.09 -7.91 -12.31
CA LEU A 324 -0.09 -8.96 -12.53
C LEU A 324 1.31 -8.37 -12.67
N TYR A 325 2.27 -8.92 -11.92
CA TYR A 325 3.64 -8.44 -11.90
C TYR A 325 4.65 -9.43 -12.47
N PHE A 326 5.72 -8.87 -13.05
CA PHE A 326 6.77 -9.59 -13.76
C PHE A 326 8.12 -9.36 -13.09
N TYR A 327 8.84 -10.43 -12.79
CA TYR A 327 10.13 -10.37 -12.09
C TYR A 327 11.13 -11.36 -12.70
N PRO A 328 12.38 -10.94 -13.00
CA PRO A 328 13.44 -11.89 -13.31
C PRO A 328 13.76 -12.79 -12.12
N GLU A 329 14.09 -14.06 -12.38
CA GLU A 329 14.57 -14.99 -11.35
C GLU A 329 15.94 -14.59 -10.79
N HIS A 330 16.69 -13.79 -11.55
CA HIS A 330 18.10 -13.43 -11.34
C HIS A 330 19.08 -14.62 -11.37
N ARG A 331 18.88 -15.63 -10.52
CA ARG A 331 19.61 -16.92 -10.44
C ARG A 331 18.82 -18.04 -9.71
N ASP A 332 17.54 -17.81 -9.46
CA ASP A 332 16.73 -18.70 -8.61
C ASP A 332 16.39 -20.04 -9.28
N TYR A 333 16.61 -20.16 -10.60
CA TYR A 333 16.35 -21.35 -11.41
C TYR A 333 17.42 -21.52 -12.52
N ASP A 334 18.69 -21.33 -12.12
CA ASP A 334 19.86 -21.62 -12.95
C ASP A 334 20.39 -23.04 -12.68
N PRO A 335 20.77 -23.83 -13.72
CA PRO A 335 21.35 -25.16 -13.53
C PRO A 335 22.57 -25.18 -12.60
N GLY A 336 22.53 -26.03 -11.59
CA GLY A 336 23.61 -26.20 -10.63
C GLY A 336 23.09 -26.58 -9.25
N HIS A 337 24.00 -26.58 -8.27
CA HIS A 337 23.70 -26.79 -6.87
C HIS A 337 24.63 -25.94 -6.01
N ASN A 338 24.06 -25.08 -5.16
CA ASN A 338 24.81 -24.20 -4.26
C ASN A 338 25.91 -23.36 -4.97
N GLY A 339 25.64 -22.89 -6.18
CA GLY A 339 26.57 -22.09 -6.97
C GLY A 339 27.61 -22.90 -7.75
N GLN A 340 27.39 -24.19 -7.97
CA GLN A 340 28.28 -25.09 -8.72
C GLN A 340 27.51 -25.84 -9.83
N PRO A 341 27.97 -25.88 -11.10
CA PRO A 341 29.11 -25.12 -11.62
C PRO A 341 28.83 -23.61 -11.67
N ASP A 342 27.60 -23.18 -11.96
CA ASP A 342 27.26 -21.75 -12.09
C ASP A 342 25.88 -21.35 -11.52
N GLY A 343 25.05 -22.31 -11.09
CA GLY A 343 23.68 -22.07 -10.64
C GLY A 343 23.36 -22.66 -9.26
N PHE A 344 22.16 -22.35 -8.76
CA PHE A 344 21.68 -22.81 -7.46
C PHE A 344 20.65 -23.93 -7.55
N GLY A 345 20.28 -24.35 -8.76
CA GLY A 345 19.16 -25.23 -9.02
C GLY A 345 17.84 -24.48 -8.86
N ASP A 346 16.75 -25.21 -8.63
CA ASP A 346 15.47 -24.62 -8.30
C ASP A 346 15.41 -24.28 -6.81
N THR A 347 15.31 -22.99 -6.54
CA THR A 347 15.25 -22.44 -5.18
C THR A 347 13.88 -21.88 -4.83
N PHE A 348 12.90 -21.97 -5.74
CA PHE A 348 11.55 -21.51 -5.48
C PHE A 348 10.84 -22.51 -4.55
N PRO A 349 10.34 -22.06 -3.38
CA PRO A 349 9.62 -22.95 -2.47
C PRO A 349 8.24 -23.37 -2.99
N THR A 350 7.71 -22.67 -4.00
CA THR A 350 6.38 -22.92 -4.56
C THR A 350 6.27 -22.36 -5.98
N ASN A 351 5.41 -22.98 -6.80
CA ASN A 351 4.99 -22.43 -8.08
C ASN A 351 3.61 -21.78 -7.91
N THR A 352 3.54 -20.45 -8.08
CA THR A 352 2.30 -19.67 -7.87
C THR A 352 1.91 -18.93 -9.13
N PRO A 353 0.62 -18.80 -9.46
CA PRO A 353 0.18 -18.05 -10.64
C PRO A 353 0.16 -16.52 -10.43
N PHE A 354 0.47 -16.03 -9.23
CA PHE A 354 0.26 -14.63 -8.85
C PHE A 354 1.24 -13.65 -9.51
N VAL A 355 2.36 -14.16 -10.03
CA VAL A 355 3.38 -13.41 -10.76
C VAL A 355 3.83 -14.20 -11.98
N ILE A 356 4.47 -13.53 -12.94
CA ILE A 356 5.23 -14.19 -14.01
C ILE A 356 6.72 -13.99 -13.71
N THR A 357 7.43 -15.09 -13.54
CA THR A 357 8.89 -15.08 -13.34
C THR A 357 9.58 -15.39 -14.65
N SER A 358 10.44 -14.49 -15.12
CA SER A 358 11.27 -14.73 -16.31
C SER A 358 12.60 -15.36 -15.93
N GLN A 359 13.04 -16.35 -16.73
CA GLN A 359 14.39 -16.88 -16.59
C GLN A 359 15.41 -15.87 -17.11
N GLY A 360 16.42 -15.58 -16.29
CA GLY A 360 17.45 -14.56 -16.55
C GLY A 360 17.45 -13.42 -15.53
N SER A 361 18.06 -12.30 -15.92
CA SER A 361 18.25 -11.10 -15.08
C SER A 361 17.53 -9.89 -15.70
N SER A 362 17.97 -8.66 -15.39
CA SER A 362 17.37 -7.41 -15.88
C SER A 362 17.00 -7.46 -17.37
N GLY A 363 15.75 -7.13 -17.69
CA GLY A 363 15.23 -7.13 -19.07
C GLY A 363 14.73 -8.47 -19.59
N SER A 364 14.96 -9.58 -18.88
CA SER A 364 14.39 -10.89 -19.27
C SER A 364 12.86 -10.95 -19.14
N ASP A 365 12.28 -10.03 -18.38
CA ASP A 365 10.84 -9.82 -18.16
C ASP A 365 10.14 -9.18 -19.37
N GLN A 366 10.87 -8.45 -20.21
CA GLN A 366 10.30 -7.68 -21.33
C GLN A 366 9.46 -8.52 -22.31
N PRO A 367 9.93 -9.67 -22.83
CA PRO A 367 9.10 -10.48 -23.74
C PRO A 367 7.74 -10.88 -23.15
N PHE A 368 7.70 -11.11 -21.84
CA PHE A 368 6.49 -11.49 -21.12
C PHE A 368 5.54 -10.30 -20.91
N LEU A 369 6.09 -9.14 -20.57
CA LEU A 369 5.33 -7.88 -20.51
C LEU A 369 4.67 -7.57 -21.86
N HIS A 370 5.44 -7.68 -22.96
CA HIS A 370 4.94 -7.45 -24.31
C HIS A 370 3.82 -8.44 -24.68
N ALA A 371 4.01 -9.73 -24.38
CA ALA A 371 3.02 -10.77 -24.66
C ALA A 371 1.71 -10.53 -23.89
N VAL A 372 1.80 -10.17 -22.60
CA VAL A 372 0.61 -9.88 -21.78
C VAL A 372 -0.06 -8.59 -22.22
N ALA A 373 0.69 -7.51 -22.52
CA ALA A 373 0.11 -6.29 -23.07
C ALA A 373 -0.66 -6.55 -24.38
N CYS A 374 -0.08 -7.33 -25.30
CA CYS A 374 -0.78 -7.74 -26.52
C CYS A 374 -2.03 -8.57 -26.23
N THR A 375 -1.97 -9.50 -25.26
CA THR A 375 -3.12 -10.31 -24.85
C THR A 375 -4.25 -9.46 -24.27
N LEU A 376 -3.91 -8.49 -23.41
CA LEU A 376 -4.87 -7.55 -22.82
C LEU A 376 -5.54 -6.66 -23.87
N ALA A 377 -4.79 -6.29 -24.91
CA ALA A 377 -5.30 -5.55 -26.06
C ALA A 377 -6.28 -6.37 -26.92
N ALA A 378 -5.98 -7.66 -27.09
CA ALA A 378 -6.68 -8.57 -28.00
C ALA A 378 -8.03 -9.09 -27.49
N PHE A 379 -8.32 -9.04 -26.18
CA PHE A 379 -9.62 -9.47 -25.68
C PHE A 379 -10.76 -8.71 -26.36
N ARG A 380 -11.90 -9.37 -26.59
CA ARG A 380 -13.12 -8.64 -26.95
C ARG A 380 -13.51 -7.65 -25.86
N PRO A 381 -14.04 -6.46 -26.18
CA PRO A 381 -14.40 -5.44 -25.20
C PRO A 381 -15.29 -5.98 -24.06
N GLU A 382 -16.36 -6.69 -24.40
CA GLU A 382 -17.31 -7.26 -23.45
C GLU A 382 -16.70 -8.37 -22.60
N THR A 383 -15.84 -9.20 -23.19
CA THR A 383 -15.13 -10.26 -22.48
C THR A 383 -14.18 -9.67 -21.46
N ARG A 384 -13.35 -8.68 -21.86
CA ARG A 384 -12.43 -8.03 -20.94
C ARG A 384 -13.17 -7.34 -19.81
N ALA A 385 -14.24 -6.60 -20.13
CA ALA A 385 -15.06 -5.93 -19.13
C ALA A 385 -15.61 -6.93 -18.10
N LYS A 386 -16.13 -8.08 -18.55
CA LYS A 386 -16.64 -9.11 -17.64
C LYS A 386 -15.55 -9.75 -16.79
N LEU A 387 -14.39 -10.02 -17.38
CA LEU A 387 -13.23 -10.56 -16.66
C LEU A 387 -12.74 -9.59 -15.59
N VAL A 388 -12.71 -8.29 -15.89
CA VAL A 388 -12.36 -7.24 -14.91
C VAL A 388 -13.38 -7.19 -13.78
N GLU A 389 -14.68 -7.13 -14.09
CA GLU A 389 -15.78 -7.08 -13.11
C GLU A 389 -15.72 -8.27 -12.14
N THR A 390 -15.36 -9.45 -12.65
CA THR A 390 -15.34 -10.70 -11.87
C THR A 390 -13.99 -11.01 -11.21
N GLY A 391 -12.96 -10.17 -11.41
CA GLY A 391 -11.60 -10.44 -10.90
C GLY A 391 -10.89 -11.61 -11.59
N LEU A 392 -11.34 -11.99 -12.79
CA LEU A 392 -10.83 -13.15 -13.55
C LEU A 392 -9.90 -12.76 -14.70
N LEU A 393 -9.56 -11.48 -14.87
CA LEU A 393 -8.71 -11.03 -15.98
C LEU A 393 -7.32 -11.67 -15.93
N MET A 394 -6.58 -11.49 -14.83
CA MET A 394 -5.22 -12.02 -14.71
C MET A 394 -5.18 -13.55 -14.62
N PRO A 395 -6.15 -14.23 -13.98
CA PRO A 395 -6.30 -15.67 -14.13
C PRO A 395 -6.44 -16.15 -15.57
N THR A 396 -7.23 -15.45 -16.37
CA THR A 396 -7.43 -15.81 -17.78
C THR A 396 -6.17 -15.53 -18.60
N VAL A 397 -5.49 -14.41 -18.34
CA VAL A 397 -4.19 -14.09 -18.97
C VAL A 397 -3.15 -15.16 -18.67
N GLN A 398 -3.02 -15.58 -17.41
CA GLN A 398 -2.09 -16.64 -17.02
C GLN A 398 -2.42 -17.98 -17.70
N MET A 399 -3.72 -18.31 -17.82
CA MET A 399 -4.16 -19.50 -18.54
C MET A 399 -3.74 -19.43 -20.02
N ILE A 400 -4.02 -18.32 -20.71
CA ILE A 400 -3.63 -18.11 -22.11
C ILE A 400 -2.11 -18.22 -22.25
N PHE A 401 -1.35 -17.49 -21.43
CA PHE A 401 0.10 -17.48 -21.44
C PHE A 401 0.68 -18.89 -21.29
N ARG A 402 0.28 -19.63 -20.24
CA ARG A 402 0.73 -21.00 -20.00
C ARG A 402 0.33 -21.95 -21.12
N SER A 403 -0.89 -21.83 -21.65
CA SER A 403 -1.37 -22.68 -22.75
C SER A 403 -0.63 -22.44 -24.07
N SER A 404 0.02 -21.28 -24.23
CA SER A 404 0.80 -20.92 -25.40
C SER A 404 2.27 -21.34 -25.34
N ASN A 405 2.72 -21.93 -24.22
CA ASN A 405 4.08 -22.40 -24.09
C ASN A 405 4.36 -23.54 -25.08
N LYS A 406 5.55 -23.53 -25.70
CA LYS A 406 5.97 -24.54 -26.69
C LYS A 406 5.88 -25.99 -26.21
N GLN A 407 5.88 -26.19 -24.90
CA GLN A 407 5.85 -27.49 -24.24
C GLN A 407 4.42 -28.01 -24.07
N VAL A 408 3.42 -27.14 -24.19
CA VAL A 408 1.99 -27.48 -24.09
C VAL A 408 1.47 -27.72 -25.51
N VAL A 409 1.40 -29.00 -25.89
CA VAL A 409 0.95 -29.42 -27.23
C VAL A 409 -0.50 -29.90 -27.17
N GLU A 410 -0.88 -30.56 -26.08
CA GLU A 410 -2.22 -31.05 -25.81
C GLU A 410 -2.79 -30.47 -24.52
N ALA A 411 -4.12 -30.54 -24.33
CA ALA A 411 -4.79 -29.95 -23.18
C ALA A 411 -4.34 -30.54 -21.83
N SER A 412 -3.88 -31.80 -21.80
CA SER A 412 -3.34 -32.45 -20.60
C SER A 412 -2.01 -31.86 -20.15
N ASP A 413 -1.20 -31.34 -21.07
CA ASP A 413 0.14 -30.78 -20.78
C ASP A 413 0.05 -29.50 -19.95
N TYR A 414 -1.11 -28.83 -19.97
CA TYR A 414 -1.35 -27.62 -19.18
C TYR A 414 -1.34 -27.90 -17.66
N LEU A 415 -1.73 -29.12 -17.26
CA LEU A 415 -1.85 -29.53 -15.85
C LEU A 415 -0.56 -30.16 -15.30
N THR A 416 0.43 -30.38 -16.15
CA THR A 416 1.77 -30.87 -15.81
C THR A 416 2.75 -29.71 -15.69
#